data_AF-A0A851M2X9-F1
#
_entry.id   AF-A0A851M2X9-F1
#
_cell.length_a   1.000
_cell.length_b   1.000
_cell.length_c   1.000
_cell.angle_alpha   90.00
_cell.angle_beta   90.00
_cell.angle_gamma   90.00
#
_symmetry.space_group_name_H-M   'P 1'
#
loop_
_entity.id
_entity.type
_entity.pdbx_description
1 polymer ?
#
loop_
_entity_poly.entity_id
_entity_poly.type
_entity_poly.pdbx_seq_one_letter_code
_entity_poly.pdbx_strand_id
1 'polypeptide(L)'
;GLELNLLFIPQKALNTTQFRAKKKRPSEENISDPSVDSPCAVQVWCPKELKRSPRDITELDIVLTEFEKIAANYRQSIESNSCRKAINGFCSAFKDQITDLLWKLFQRLPDLFQIITDIKKKRQQLLQLREELIGAEPQLLQLQREYAEIQERKSSLRQATELLTDLKELQQDCLDYREENPKEKLVYGTSSLPALLVESRRILGAERHFQNINTKLEEALAVQREKLSKKH
;
A
#
# COMPACT_ATOMS: atom_id res chain seq x y z
N GLY A 1 -19.43 -21.10 -8.64
CA GLY A 1 -19.06 -21.16 -10.06
C GLY A 1 -18.70 -19.78 -10.53
N LEU A 2 -17.57 -19.69 -11.24
CA LEU A 2 -17.03 -18.55 -12.02
C LEU A 2 -16.45 -17.40 -11.18
N GLU A 3 -15.17 -17.49 -10.79
CA GLU A 3 -13.96 -17.01 -11.51
C GLU A 3 -13.76 -15.49 -11.47
N LEU A 4 -12.92 -15.04 -10.54
CA LEU A 4 -12.32 -13.71 -10.48
C LEU A 4 -10.98 -13.74 -11.25
N ASN A 5 -11.02 -13.37 -12.52
CA ASN A 5 -9.81 -13.07 -13.30
C ASN A 5 -9.35 -11.63 -12.99
N LEU A 6 -8.40 -11.49 -12.06
CA LEU A 6 -7.65 -10.26 -11.86
C LEU A 6 -6.31 -10.36 -12.60
N LEU A 7 -6.28 -9.82 -13.82
CA LEU A 7 -5.05 -9.53 -14.55
C LEU A 7 -4.26 -8.47 -13.78
N PHE A 8 -3.17 -8.91 -13.15
CA PHE A 8 -2.19 -8.07 -12.49
C PHE A 8 -1.24 -7.48 -13.54
N ILE A 9 -1.28 -6.16 -13.73
CA ILE A 9 -0.28 -5.43 -14.53
C ILE A 9 0.68 -4.72 -13.54
N PRO A 10 2.00 -4.98 -13.58
CA PRO A 10 2.94 -4.31 -12.69
C PRO A 10 3.33 -2.93 -13.24
N GLN A 11 3.08 -1.86 -12.47
CA GLN A 11 3.68 -0.56 -12.71
C GLN A 11 5.11 -0.54 -12.12
N LYS A 12 6.09 -0.39 -13.02
CA LYS A 12 7.51 -0.19 -12.70
C LYS A 12 7.70 1.08 -11.86
N ALA A 13 8.30 0.92 -10.69
CA ALA A 13 8.93 2.01 -9.95
C ALA A 13 10.19 2.48 -10.70
N LEU A 14 10.29 3.77 -10.97
CA LEU A 14 11.50 4.40 -11.49
C LEU A 14 12.16 5.15 -10.34
N ASN A 15 13.38 4.72 -10.02
CA ASN A 15 14.25 5.27 -9.00
C ASN A 15 15.07 6.47 -9.55
N THR A 16 15.86 7.09 -8.65
CA THR A 16 17.09 7.89 -8.90
C THR A 16 16.87 9.42 -9.00
N THR A 17 17.65 10.34 -8.41
CA THR A 17 18.71 10.40 -7.37
C THR A 17 18.91 11.89 -7.03
N GLN A 18 19.43 12.15 -5.82
CA GLN A 18 19.87 13.44 -5.24
C GLN A 18 20.57 14.43 -6.16
N PHE A 19 20.35 15.73 -5.92
CA PHE A 19 21.41 16.76 -5.98
C PHE A 19 21.24 17.78 -4.84
N ARG A 20 22.16 17.76 -3.86
CA ARG A 20 22.39 18.84 -2.89
C ARG A 20 23.21 19.93 -3.59
N ALA A 21 22.69 21.15 -3.65
CA ALA A 21 23.48 22.34 -3.95
C ALA A 21 23.21 23.43 -2.91
N LYS A 22 24.23 23.71 -2.09
CA LYS A 22 24.32 24.90 -1.24
C LYS A 22 24.30 26.14 -2.14
N LYS A 23 23.44 27.13 -1.87
CA LYS A 23 23.67 28.51 -2.28
C LYS A 23 23.22 29.49 -1.20
N LYS A 24 24.09 30.48 -0.99
CA LYS A 24 24.17 31.48 0.08
C LYS A 24 23.01 32.47 0.05
N ARG A 25 22.60 32.95 1.23
CA ARG A 25 21.82 34.19 1.43
C ARG A 25 22.68 35.42 1.10
N PRO A 26 22.06 36.49 0.59
CA PRO A 26 22.32 37.86 1.01
C PRO A 26 21.03 38.44 1.63
N SER A 27 21.04 38.78 2.92
CA SER A 27 21.31 40.13 3.45
C SER A 27 20.27 41.14 3.00
N GLU A 28 19.33 41.43 3.90
CA GLU A 28 18.40 42.54 3.86
C GLU A 28 19.18 43.85 3.92
N GLU A 29 19.06 44.67 2.88
CA GLU A 29 19.47 46.08 2.93
C GLU A 29 18.24 46.92 2.59
N ASN A 30 17.72 47.58 3.63
CA ASN A 30 16.67 48.58 3.54
C ASN A 30 17.22 49.78 2.76
N ILE A 31 16.70 50.01 1.55
CA ILE A 31 16.76 51.32 0.93
C ILE A 31 15.32 51.69 0.59
N SER A 32 14.80 52.59 1.41
CA SER A 32 13.60 53.35 1.09
C SER A 32 13.99 54.34 0.01
N ASP A 33 13.30 54.33 -1.13
CA ASP A 33 13.26 55.48 -2.02
C ASP A 33 11.84 55.70 -2.57
N PRO A 34 11.42 56.97 -2.72
CA PRO A 34 10.03 57.34 -2.91
C PRO A 34 9.65 57.46 -4.39
N SER A 35 8.36 57.28 -4.66
CA SER A 35 7.64 57.87 -5.81
C SER A 35 8.03 57.37 -7.20
N VAL A 36 7.25 56.40 -7.70
CA VAL A 36 6.81 56.41 -9.10
C VAL A 36 5.32 56.05 -9.10
N ASP A 37 4.49 56.98 -9.55
CA ASP A 37 3.06 56.78 -9.85
C ASP A 37 2.88 55.51 -10.69
N SER A 38 2.33 54.47 -10.09
CA SER A 38 1.84 53.29 -10.82
C SER A 38 0.40 53.56 -11.24
N PRO A 39 0.06 53.66 -12.55
CA PRO A 39 -1.24 54.17 -13.01
C PRO A 39 -2.45 53.24 -12.80
N CYS A 40 -2.33 52.16 -12.03
CA CYS A 40 -3.46 51.26 -11.76
C CYS A 40 -3.39 50.67 -10.36
N ALA A 41 -3.85 51.43 -9.37
CA ALA A 41 -4.30 50.85 -8.12
C ALA A 41 -5.59 50.05 -8.40
N VAL A 42 -5.45 48.75 -8.65
CA VAL A 42 -6.58 47.81 -8.79
C VAL A 42 -7.19 47.64 -7.39
N GLN A 43 -8.45 48.03 -7.24
CA GLN A 43 -9.14 47.91 -5.95
C GLN A 43 -9.71 46.49 -5.83
N VAL A 44 -9.16 45.71 -4.91
CA VAL A 44 -9.63 44.34 -4.69
C VAL A 44 -11.02 44.36 -4.06
N TRP A 45 -11.98 43.66 -4.68
CA TRP A 45 -13.34 43.53 -4.17
C TRP A 45 -13.38 42.41 -3.12
N CYS A 46 -13.23 42.79 -1.85
CA CYS A 46 -13.28 41.90 -0.70
C CYS A 46 -14.39 42.29 0.28
N PRO A 47 -15.11 41.32 0.88
CA PRO A 47 -15.84 41.53 2.12
C PRO A 47 -14.93 42.14 3.20
N LYS A 48 -15.45 43.03 4.04
CA LYS A 48 -14.67 43.78 5.04
C LYS A 48 -13.91 42.87 6.01
N GLU A 49 -14.37 41.64 6.23
CA GLU A 49 -13.72 40.66 7.11
C GLU A 49 -12.56 39.87 6.45
N LEU A 50 -12.38 39.94 5.13
CA LEU A 50 -11.40 39.11 4.41
C LEU A 50 -10.30 39.96 3.76
N LYS A 51 -9.16 40.10 4.44
CA LYS A 51 -7.98 40.77 3.88
C LYS A 51 -7.29 39.86 2.86
N ARG A 52 -7.44 40.17 1.56
CA ARG A 52 -6.61 39.55 0.51
C ARG A 52 -5.31 40.32 0.34
N SER A 53 -4.24 39.61 -0.01
CA SER A 53 -2.98 40.26 -0.29
C SER A 53 -3.05 40.95 -1.67
N PRO A 54 -2.32 42.06 -1.88
CA PRO A 54 -2.21 42.70 -3.20
C PRO A 54 -1.54 41.82 -4.27
N ARG A 55 -1.02 40.64 -3.89
CA ARG A 55 -0.43 39.66 -4.83
C ARG A 55 -1.45 38.64 -5.33
N ASP A 56 -2.64 38.57 -4.71
CA ASP A 56 -3.71 37.63 -5.06
C ASP A 56 -4.74 38.28 -6.02
N ILE A 57 -4.33 39.30 -6.78
CA ILE A 57 -5.19 39.96 -7.78
C ILE A 57 -5.53 38.95 -8.86
N THR A 58 -6.82 38.68 -9.03
CA THR A 58 -7.33 37.78 -10.05
C THR A 58 -7.81 38.56 -11.28
N GLU A 59 -8.01 37.86 -12.40
CA GLU A 59 -8.63 38.44 -13.62
C GLU A 59 -9.99 39.09 -13.31
N LEU A 60 -10.74 38.52 -12.35
CA LEU A 60 -12.01 39.08 -11.88
C LEU A 60 -11.82 40.45 -11.23
N ASP A 61 -10.79 40.64 -10.40
CA ASP A 61 -10.51 41.94 -9.76
C ASP A 61 -10.17 43.03 -10.78
N ILE A 62 -9.48 42.65 -11.86
CA ILE A 62 -9.15 43.55 -12.98
C ILE A 62 -10.42 43.97 -13.71
N VAL A 63 -11.28 42.99 -14.07
CA VAL A 63 -12.55 43.26 -14.77
C VAL A 63 -13.48 44.13 -13.93
N LEU A 64 -13.57 43.88 -12.61
CA LEU A 64 -14.41 44.67 -11.71
C LEU A 64 -13.88 46.10 -11.53
N THR A 65 -12.57 46.27 -11.48
CA THR A 65 -11.95 47.60 -11.43
C THR A 65 -12.22 48.39 -12.72
N GLU A 66 -12.09 47.76 -13.88
CA GLU A 66 -12.43 48.41 -15.17
C GLU A 66 -13.92 48.73 -15.27
N PHE A 67 -14.79 47.84 -14.77
CA PHE A 67 -16.21 48.12 -14.67
C PHE A 67 -16.50 49.37 -13.81
N GLU A 68 -15.86 49.53 -12.65
CA GLU A 68 -16.01 50.72 -11.82
C GLU A 68 -15.55 51.99 -12.54
N LYS A 69 -14.44 51.94 -13.28
CA LYS A 69 -13.95 53.06 -14.09
C LYS A 69 -14.95 53.44 -15.19
N ILE A 70 -15.46 52.46 -15.94
CA ILE A 70 -16.45 52.67 -17.00
C ILE A 70 -17.73 53.26 -16.41
N ALA A 71 -18.22 52.71 -15.29
CA ALA A 71 -19.42 53.19 -14.62
C ALA A 71 -19.24 54.63 -14.09
N ALA A 72 -18.07 54.97 -13.55
CA ALA A 72 -17.75 56.32 -13.09
C ALA A 72 -17.71 57.31 -14.25
N ASN A 73 -17.04 56.96 -15.36
CA ASN A 73 -16.96 57.79 -16.56
C ASN A 73 -18.35 58.03 -17.17
N TYR A 74 -19.15 56.97 -17.33
CA TYR A 74 -20.51 57.06 -17.85
C TYR A 74 -21.39 57.93 -16.96
N ARG A 75 -21.31 57.76 -15.63
CA ARG A 75 -22.03 58.59 -14.66
C ARG A 75 -21.64 60.07 -14.75
N GLN A 76 -20.38 60.39 -14.98
CA GLN A 76 -19.91 61.77 -15.07
C GLN A 76 -20.37 62.45 -16.36
N SER A 77 -20.56 61.68 -17.44
CA SER A 77 -21.07 62.17 -18.73
C SER A 77 -22.58 62.46 -18.75
N ILE A 78 -23.33 62.05 -17.72
CA ILE A 78 -24.80 62.20 -17.66
C ILE A 78 -25.17 63.44 -16.86
N GLU A 79 -25.90 64.36 -17.49
CA GLU A 79 -26.39 65.59 -16.85
C GLU A 79 -27.58 65.34 -15.90
N SER A 80 -28.38 64.31 -16.17
CA SER A 80 -29.58 63.98 -15.39
C SER A 80 -29.24 63.36 -14.02
N ASN A 81 -29.66 64.04 -12.94
CA ASN A 81 -29.47 63.56 -11.57
C ASN A 81 -30.26 62.27 -11.28
N SER A 82 -31.44 62.08 -11.86
CA SER A 82 -32.23 60.86 -11.69
C SER A 82 -31.55 59.65 -12.33
N CYS A 83 -30.99 59.82 -13.54
CA CYS A 83 -30.22 58.78 -14.22
C CYS A 83 -28.92 58.44 -13.46
N ARG A 84 -28.20 59.44 -12.91
CA ARG A 84 -27.02 59.20 -12.06
C ARG A 84 -27.37 58.38 -10.81
N LYS A 85 -28.52 58.64 -10.17
CA LYS A 85 -29.00 57.87 -9.02
C LYS A 85 -29.35 56.43 -9.41
N ALA A 86 -30.00 56.22 -10.55
CA ALA A 86 -30.34 54.88 -11.04
C ALA A 86 -29.08 54.04 -11.31
N ILE A 87 -28.05 54.64 -11.93
CA ILE A 87 -26.76 53.98 -12.19
C ILE A 87 -26.05 53.63 -10.88
N ASN A 88 -26.04 54.55 -9.90
CA ASN A 88 -25.48 54.23 -8.58
C ASN A 88 -26.21 53.05 -7.93
N GLY A 89 -27.55 53.05 -7.97
CA GLY A 89 -28.35 51.96 -7.42
C GLY A 89 -28.02 50.62 -8.09
N PHE A 90 -27.88 50.61 -9.42
CA PHE A 90 -27.47 49.44 -10.17
C PHE A 90 -26.06 48.96 -9.80
N CYS A 91 -25.06 49.84 -9.83
CA CYS A 91 -23.68 49.48 -9.53
C CYS A 91 -23.51 49.00 -8.09
N SER A 92 -24.21 49.62 -7.12
CA SER A 92 -24.23 49.16 -5.74
C SER A 92 -24.88 47.79 -5.60
N ALA A 93 -26.06 47.58 -6.20
CA ALA A 93 -26.74 46.29 -6.13
C ALA A 93 -25.93 45.16 -6.81
N PHE A 94 -25.29 45.46 -7.93
CA PHE A 94 -24.39 44.53 -8.62
C PHE A 94 -23.17 44.19 -7.77
N LYS A 95 -22.56 45.20 -7.13
CA LYS A 95 -21.42 45.02 -6.22
C LYS A 95 -21.77 44.15 -5.01
N ASP A 96 -22.93 44.38 -4.42
CA ASP A 96 -23.41 43.62 -3.28
C ASP A 96 -23.66 42.14 -3.67
N GLN A 97 -24.26 41.88 -4.84
CA GLN A 97 -24.48 40.51 -5.34
C GLN A 97 -23.17 39.75 -5.57
N ILE A 98 -22.17 40.39 -6.21
CA ILE A 98 -20.87 39.74 -6.44
C ILE A 98 -20.16 39.49 -5.11
N THR A 99 -20.20 40.44 -4.18
CA THR A 99 -19.55 40.30 -2.87
C THR A 99 -20.18 39.18 -2.05
N ASP A 100 -21.51 39.04 -2.07
CA ASP A 100 -22.25 37.95 -1.41
C ASP A 100 -21.93 36.57 -2.03
N LEU A 101 -21.87 36.48 -3.36
CA LEU A 101 -21.51 35.24 -4.05
C LEU A 101 -20.08 34.80 -3.69
N LEU A 102 -19.14 35.76 -3.69
CA LEU A 102 -17.76 35.50 -3.28
C LEU A 102 -17.74 35.01 -1.82
N TRP A 103 -18.41 35.70 -0.89
CA TRP A 103 -18.47 35.29 0.52
C TRP A 103 -18.96 33.84 0.71
N LYS A 104 -20.06 33.46 0.04
CA LYS A 104 -20.60 32.10 0.09
C LYS A 104 -19.62 31.05 -0.42
N LEU A 105 -18.86 31.38 -1.46
CA LEU A 105 -17.81 30.49 -1.99
C LEU A 105 -16.68 30.33 -0.98
N PHE A 106 -16.17 31.44 -0.41
CA PHE A 106 -15.06 31.40 0.54
C PHE A 106 -15.39 30.67 1.84
N GLN A 107 -16.64 30.69 2.30
CA GLN A 107 -17.04 29.87 3.46
C GLN A 107 -16.98 28.37 3.19
N ARG A 108 -17.25 27.91 1.96
CA ARG A 108 -17.26 26.48 1.61
C ARG A 108 -15.88 25.92 1.25
N LEU A 109 -14.95 26.76 0.81
CA LEU A 109 -13.59 26.35 0.48
C LEU A 109 -12.83 25.65 1.63
N PRO A 110 -12.77 26.17 2.87
CA PRO A 110 -12.02 25.52 3.95
C PRO A 110 -12.54 24.12 4.26
N ASP A 111 -13.86 23.91 4.25
CA ASP A 111 -14.47 22.59 4.46
C ASP A 111 -14.05 21.60 3.35
N LEU A 112 -14.04 22.05 2.09
CA LEU A 112 -13.57 21.23 0.97
C LEU A 112 -12.08 20.88 1.11
N PHE A 113 -11.23 21.81 1.54
CA PHE A 113 -9.82 21.54 1.77
C PHE A 113 -9.59 20.54 2.90
N GLN A 114 -10.38 20.60 3.98
CA GLN A 114 -10.34 19.61 5.05
C GLN A 114 -10.75 18.23 4.55
N ILE A 115 -11.88 18.13 3.83
CA ILE A 115 -12.35 16.87 3.24
C ILE A 115 -11.28 16.27 2.31
N ILE A 116 -10.66 17.07 1.43
CA ILE A 116 -9.60 16.59 0.54
C ILE A 116 -8.39 16.08 1.35
N THR A 117 -8.03 16.77 2.42
CA THR A 117 -6.90 16.39 3.28
C THR A 117 -7.20 15.06 4.00
N ASP A 118 -8.41 14.90 4.52
CA ASP A 118 -8.83 13.67 5.18
C ASP A 118 -8.92 12.50 4.21
N ILE A 119 -9.42 12.71 2.99
CA ILE A 119 -9.38 11.70 1.92
C ILE A 119 -7.95 11.28 1.62
N LYS A 120 -7.01 12.21 1.51
CA LYS A 120 -5.59 11.90 1.27
C LYS A 120 -5.00 11.08 2.43
N LYS A 121 -5.26 11.47 3.67
CA LYS A 121 -4.82 10.72 4.87
C LYS A 121 -5.38 9.30 4.86
N LYS A 122 -6.68 9.13 4.61
CA LYS A 122 -7.33 7.81 4.56
C LYS A 122 -6.77 6.94 3.44
N ARG A 123 -6.49 7.51 2.25
CA ARG A 123 -5.83 6.78 1.16
C ARG A 123 -4.43 6.31 1.54
N GLN A 124 -3.65 7.15 2.22
CA GLN A 124 -2.32 6.77 2.68
C GLN A 124 -2.36 5.64 3.71
N GLN A 125 -3.27 5.72 4.68
CA GLN A 125 -3.48 4.66 5.68
C GLN A 125 -3.89 3.34 5.02
N LEU A 126 -4.79 3.39 4.03
CA LEU A 126 -5.21 2.19 3.29
C LEU A 126 -4.05 1.53 2.54
N LEU A 127 -3.15 2.33 1.96
CA LEU A 127 -1.98 1.81 1.25
C LEU A 127 -1.01 1.12 2.22
N GLN A 128 -0.74 1.73 3.37
CA GLN A 128 0.09 1.13 4.42
C GLN A 128 -0.49 -0.21 4.92
N LEU A 129 -1.79 -0.24 5.22
CA LEU A 129 -2.47 -1.48 5.63
C LEU A 129 -2.39 -2.57 4.56
N ARG A 130 -2.47 -2.19 3.27
CA ARG A 130 -2.33 -3.15 2.17
C ARG A 130 -0.90 -3.69 2.07
N GLU A 131 0.11 -2.86 2.27
CA GLU A 131 1.52 -3.29 2.29
C GLU A 131 1.78 -4.23 3.46
N GLU A 132 1.25 -3.93 4.64
CA GLU A 132 1.31 -4.80 5.82
C GLU A 132 0.62 -6.15 5.55
N LEU A 133 -0.56 -6.14 4.93
CA LEU A 133 -1.28 -7.36 4.56
C LEU A 133 -0.48 -8.22 3.58
N ILE A 134 0.07 -7.62 2.52
CA ILE A 134 0.91 -8.31 1.54
C ILE A 134 2.15 -8.91 2.20
N GLY A 135 2.71 -8.25 3.22
CA GLY A 135 3.83 -8.78 4.00
C GLY A 135 3.44 -9.93 4.94
N ALA A 136 2.24 -9.88 5.52
CA ALA A 136 1.76 -10.86 6.50
C ALA A 136 1.23 -12.17 5.86
N GLU A 137 0.57 -12.09 4.71
CA GLU A 137 0.05 -13.26 3.98
C GLU A 137 1.07 -14.40 3.75
N PRO A 138 2.30 -14.15 3.26
CA PRO A 138 3.27 -15.24 3.04
C PRO A 138 3.74 -15.86 4.35
N GLN A 139 3.86 -15.07 5.42
CA GLN A 139 4.23 -15.57 6.75
C GLN A 139 3.16 -16.50 7.30
N LEU A 140 1.87 -16.15 7.11
CA LEU A 140 0.75 -16.99 7.48
C LEU A 140 0.75 -18.32 6.70
N LEU A 141 0.98 -18.26 5.39
CA LEU A 141 1.04 -19.45 4.54
C LEU A 141 2.22 -20.36 4.90
N GLN A 142 3.37 -19.78 5.27
CA GLN A 142 4.51 -20.53 5.76
C GLN A 142 4.19 -21.24 7.08
N LEU A 143 3.63 -20.51 8.05
CA LEU A 143 3.26 -21.06 9.34
C LEU A 143 2.23 -22.19 9.22
N GLN A 144 1.27 -22.06 8.30
CA GLN A 144 0.29 -23.11 8.04
C GLN A 144 0.93 -24.39 7.47
N ARG A 145 1.94 -24.26 6.60
CA ARG A 145 2.71 -25.41 6.09
C ARG A 145 3.52 -26.09 7.18
N GLU A 146 4.23 -25.31 7.99
CA GLU A 146 5.01 -25.82 9.12
C GLU A 146 4.11 -26.54 10.13
N TYR A 147 2.92 -25.99 10.41
CA TYR A 147 1.94 -26.64 11.26
C TYR A 147 1.49 -27.99 10.70
N ALA A 148 1.18 -28.08 9.41
CA ALA A 148 0.79 -29.33 8.77
C ALA A 148 1.90 -30.39 8.84
N GLU A 149 3.15 -29.98 8.58
CA GLU A 149 4.33 -30.86 8.68
C GLU A 149 4.52 -31.40 10.12
N ILE A 150 4.37 -30.54 11.12
CA ILE A 150 4.47 -30.95 12.53
C ILE A 150 3.33 -31.90 12.90
N GLN A 151 2.10 -31.67 12.43
CA GLN A 151 0.98 -32.59 12.67
C GLN A 151 1.22 -33.96 12.03
N GLU A 152 1.75 -34.00 10.81
CA GLU A 152 2.12 -35.25 10.15
C GLU A 152 3.18 -35.99 10.97
N ARG A 153 4.28 -35.33 11.35
CA ARG A 153 5.33 -35.92 12.20
C ARG A 153 4.79 -36.45 13.52
N LYS A 154 3.87 -35.72 14.16
CA LYS A 154 3.22 -36.16 15.40
C LYS A 154 2.43 -37.45 15.18
N SER A 155 1.69 -37.54 14.07
CA SER A 155 0.93 -38.74 13.73
C SER A 155 1.84 -39.94 13.47
N SER A 156 2.94 -39.76 12.72
CA SER A 156 3.93 -40.80 12.45
C SER A 156 4.63 -41.27 13.73
N LEU A 157 4.95 -40.35 14.65
CA LEU A 157 5.56 -40.70 15.93
C LEU A 157 4.61 -41.53 16.80
N ARG A 158 3.32 -41.18 16.79
CA ARG A 158 2.30 -41.96 17.49
C ARG A 158 2.22 -43.38 16.91
N GLN A 159 2.16 -43.53 15.59
CA GLN A 159 2.16 -44.84 14.93
C GLN A 159 3.42 -45.65 15.24
N ALA A 160 4.60 -45.01 15.25
CA ALA A 160 5.84 -45.67 15.62
C ALA A 160 5.82 -46.14 17.09
N THR A 161 5.20 -45.38 17.97
CA THR A 161 5.05 -45.75 19.39
C THR A 161 4.11 -46.94 19.55
N GLU A 162 2.97 -46.93 18.85
CA GLU A 162 2.01 -48.05 18.79
C GLU A 162 2.68 -49.33 18.25
N LEU A 163 3.45 -49.23 17.16
CA LEU A 163 4.20 -50.38 16.63
C LEU A 163 5.25 -50.91 17.63
N LEU A 164 5.91 -50.04 18.39
CA LEU A 164 6.88 -50.47 19.42
C LEU A 164 6.19 -51.15 20.61
N THR A 165 4.97 -50.76 20.97
CA THR A 165 4.19 -51.46 22.00
C THR A 165 3.77 -52.83 21.49
N ASP A 166 3.24 -52.92 20.27
CA ASP A 166 2.80 -54.18 19.67
C ASP A 166 3.97 -55.18 19.56
N LEU A 167 5.17 -54.69 19.19
CA LEU A 167 6.37 -55.53 19.13
C LEU A 167 6.83 -56.03 20.50
N LYS A 168 6.64 -55.23 21.57
CA LYS A 168 6.96 -55.68 22.94
C LYS A 168 6.00 -56.76 23.40
N GLU A 169 4.71 -56.59 23.12
CA GLU A 169 3.69 -57.60 23.42
C GLU A 169 3.99 -58.90 22.68
N LEU A 170 4.23 -58.83 21.36
CA LEU A 170 4.61 -59.98 20.55
C LEU A 170 5.89 -60.67 21.05
N GLN A 171 6.88 -59.89 21.51
CA GLN A 171 8.11 -60.46 22.08
C GLN A 171 7.81 -61.22 23.37
N GLN A 172 6.94 -60.70 24.23
CA GLN A 172 6.54 -61.37 25.46
C GLN A 172 5.81 -62.69 25.14
N ASP A 173 4.84 -62.66 24.22
CA ASP A 173 4.13 -63.87 23.77
C ASP A 173 5.08 -64.93 23.21
N CYS A 174 6.11 -64.51 22.46
CA CYS A 174 7.14 -65.41 21.95
C CYS A 174 7.97 -66.07 23.07
N LEU A 175 8.29 -65.32 24.13
CA LEU A 175 9.03 -65.84 25.27
C LEU A 175 8.19 -66.85 26.05
N ASP A 176 6.93 -66.50 26.34
CA ASP A 176 5.98 -67.34 27.08
C ASP A 176 5.74 -68.66 26.32
N TYR A 177 5.49 -68.61 25.01
CA TYR A 177 5.33 -69.80 24.15
C TYR A 177 6.56 -70.71 24.17
N ARG A 178 7.77 -70.12 24.20
CA ARG A 178 9.02 -70.87 24.20
C ARG A 178 9.27 -71.58 25.53
N GLU A 179 8.88 -70.96 26.64
CA GLU A 179 8.91 -71.61 27.96
C GLU A 179 7.98 -72.82 28.00
N GLU A 180 6.79 -72.72 27.38
CA GLU A 180 5.84 -73.83 27.27
C GLU A 180 6.34 -74.94 26.31
N ASN A 181 7.12 -74.60 25.28
CA ASN A 181 7.53 -75.52 24.20
C ASN A 181 9.07 -75.60 24.00
N PRO A 182 9.85 -76.08 24.99
CA PRO A 182 11.32 -75.97 24.97
C PRO A 182 12.02 -76.86 23.93
N LYS A 183 11.34 -77.88 23.38
CA LYS A 183 11.91 -78.83 22.40
C LYS A 183 11.62 -78.45 20.95
N GLU A 184 10.79 -77.44 20.72
CA GLU A 184 10.38 -77.03 19.38
C GLU A 184 11.47 -76.18 18.72
N LYS A 185 11.83 -76.50 17.48
CA LYS A 185 12.91 -75.83 16.75
C LYS A 185 12.34 -74.62 16.00
N LEU A 186 12.85 -73.43 16.30
CA LEU A 186 12.46 -72.21 15.58
C LEU A 186 12.84 -72.28 14.09
N VAL A 187 11.85 -72.06 13.22
CA VAL A 187 12.02 -71.93 11.77
C VAL A 187 11.40 -70.61 11.32
N TYR A 188 12.18 -69.78 10.63
CA TYR A 188 11.72 -68.49 10.11
C TYR A 188 11.34 -68.63 8.64
N GLY A 189 10.08 -68.31 8.33
CA GLY A 189 9.59 -68.25 6.94
C GLY A 189 9.96 -66.94 6.23
N THR A 190 9.70 -66.86 4.93
CA THR A 190 9.91 -65.65 4.11
C THR A 190 9.02 -64.48 4.50
N SER A 191 7.89 -64.74 5.16
CA SER A 191 6.98 -63.73 5.74
C SER A 191 7.23 -63.46 7.22
N SER A 192 8.28 -64.03 7.80
CA SER A 192 8.62 -63.78 9.21
C SER A 192 9.09 -62.34 9.42
N LEU A 193 8.88 -61.81 10.62
CA LEU A 193 9.30 -60.45 10.98
C LEU A 193 10.79 -60.18 10.67
N PRO A 194 11.75 -61.08 10.98
CA PRO A 194 13.14 -60.88 10.57
C PRO A 194 13.33 -60.77 9.04
N ALA A 195 12.61 -61.57 8.25
CA ALA A 195 12.67 -61.51 6.79
C ALA A 195 12.08 -60.20 6.26
N LEU A 196 10.94 -59.76 6.80
CA LEU A 196 10.29 -58.49 6.44
C LEU A 196 11.16 -57.28 6.81
N LEU A 197 11.85 -57.30 7.96
CA LEU A 197 12.77 -56.24 8.38
C LEU A 197 14.01 -56.13 7.48
N VAL A 198 14.52 -57.27 7.01
CA VAL A 198 15.63 -57.27 6.03
C VAL A 198 15.19 -56.66 4.71
N GLU A 199 13.98 -56.98 4.24
CA GLU A 199 13.45 -56.46 2.98
C GLU A 199 13.10 -54.96 3.10
N SER A 200 12.47 -54.52 4.19
CA SER A 200 12.15 -53.11 4.42
C SER A 200 13.40 -52.24 4.46
N ARG A 201 14.52 -52.72 5.03
CA ARG A 201 15.81 -52.02 5.02
C ARG A 201 16.30 -51.76 3.59
N ARG A 202 16.12 -52.70 2.66
CA ARG A 202 16.51 -52.52 1.25
C ARG A 202 15.67 -51.44 0.59
N ILE A 203 14.37 -51.46 0.82
CA ILE A 203 13.41 -50.47 0.29
C ILE A 203 13.77 -49.06 0.81
N LEU A 204 13.99 -48.90 2.11
CA LEU A 204 14.39 -47.61 2.71
C LEU A 204 15.74 -47.11 2.17
N GLY A 205 16.67 -48.02 1.88
CA GLY A 205 17.92 -47.69 1.21
C GLY A 205 17.67 -47.08 -0.18
N ALA A 206 16.81 -47.71 -0.97
CA ALA A 206 16.44 -47.22 -2.30
C ALA A 206 15.74 -45.85 -2.23
N GLU A 207 14.81 -45.67 -1.29
CA GLU A 207 14.14 -44.39 -1.07
C GLU A 207 15.14 -43.25 -0.79
N ARG A 208 16.10 -43.49 0.12
CA ARG A 208 17.14 -42.49 0.43
C ARG A 208 17.98 -42.14 -0.80
N HIS A 209 18.26 -43.10 -1.66
CA HIS A 209 18.95 -42.84 -2.92
C HIS A 209 18.12 -41.93 -3.84
N PHE A 210 16.82 -42.18 -3.98
CA PHE A 210 15.93 -41.33 -4.78
C PHE A 210 15.81 -39.91 -4.21
N GLN A 211 15.68 -39.77 -2.90
CA GLN A 211 15.65 -38.46 -2.24
C GLN A 211 16.92 -37.66 -2.55
N ASN A 212 18.10 -38.29 -2.41
CA ASN A 212 19.39 -37.63 -2.69
C ASN A 212 19.53 -37.22 -4.16
N ILE A 213 19.05 -38.05 -5.10
CA ILE A 213 18.99 -37.69 -6.52
C ILE A 213 18.10 -36.47 -6.73
N ASN A 214 16.90 -36.46 -6.12
CA ASN A 214 15.96 -35.36 -6.27
C ASN A 214 16.52 -34.04 -5.71
N THR A 215 17.17 -34.05 -4.54
CA THR A 215 17.81 -32.86 -3.95
C THR A 215 18.88 -32.28 -4.88
N LYS A 216 19.75 -33.12 -5.46
CA LYS A 216 20.77 -32.66 -6.42
C LYS A 216 20.17 -32.07 -7.69
N LEU A 217 19.03 -32.60 -8.14
CA LEU A 217 18.31 -32.05 -9.30
C LEU A 217 17.71 -30.68 -8.98
N GLU A 218 17.11 -30.52 -7.80
CA GLU A 218 16.57 -29.24 -7.33
C GLU A 218 17.67 -28.17 -7.21
N GLU A 219 18.83 -28.52 -6.66
CA GLU A 219 20.01 -27.66 -6.59
C GLU A 219 20.48 -27.23 -8.00
N ALA A 220 20.59 -28.19 -8.93
CA ALA A 220 20.99 -27.90 -10.31
C ALA A 220 20.00 -26.96 -11.02
N LEU A 221 18.70 -27.14 -10.80
CA LEU A 221 17.66 -26.27 -11.33
C LEU A 221 17.72 -24.86 -10.73
N ALA A 222 18.00 -24.74 -9.43
CA ALA A 222 18.18 -23.45 -8.77
C ALA A 222 19.38 -22.68 -9.38
N VAL A 223 20.52 -23.34 -9.58
CA VAL A 223 21.70 -22.76 -10.23
C VAL A 223 21.40 -22.31 -11.67
N GLN A 224 20.62 -23.09 -12.43
CA GLN A 224 20.23 -22.69 -13.79
C GLN A 224 19.32 -21.45 -13.80
N ARG A 225 18.34 -21.39 -12.90
CA ARG A 225 17.45 -20.23 -12.76
C ARG A 225 18.24 -18.96 -12.40
N GLU A 226 19.21 -19.08 -11.52
CA GLU A 226 20.09 -17.96 -11.15
C GLU A 226 20.94 -17.48 -12.34
N LYS A 227 21.50 -18.42 -13.13
CA LYS A 227 22.25 -18.09 -14.36
C LYS A 227 21.40 -17.38 -15.41
N LEU A 228 20.14 -17.78 -15.58
CA LEU A 228 19.20 -17.14 -16.50
C LEU A 228 18.82 -15.73 -16.04
N SER A 229 18.62 -15.52 -14.74
CA SER A 229 18.31 -14.21 -14.17
C SER A 229 19.45 -13.19 -14.30
N LYS A 230 20.71 -13.64 -14.43
CA LYS A 230 21.89 -12.77 -14.61
C LYS A 230 22.16 -12.38 -16.07
N LYS A 231 21.45 -12.98 -17.03
CA LYS A 231 21.64 -12.77 -18.47
C LYS A 231 20.69 -11.72 -19.08
N HIS A 232 19.80 -11.13 -18.29
CA HIS A 232 18.83 -10.11 -18.71
C HIS A 232 18.97 -8.82 -17.90
#